data_AF-A0A920HZB0-F1
#
_entry.id   AF-A0A920HZB0-F1
#
_cell.length_a   1.000
_cell.length_b   1.000
_cell.length_c   1.000
_cell.angle_alpha   90.00
_cell.angle_beta   90.00
_cell.angle_gamma   90.00
#
_symmetry.space_group_name_H-M   'P 1'
#
loop_
_entity.id
_entity.type
_entity.pdbx_description
1 polymer ?
#
loop_
_entity_poly.entity_id
_entity_poly.type
_entity_poly.pdbx_seq_one_letter_code
_entity_poly.pdbx_strand_id
1 'polypeptide(L)' 'MIIEDMVRSTLRNYEPRVGDVGVEIDAAPDSNALEVKVIFEINGLDPVQSFSFILEPTR' A
#
# COMPACT_ATOMS: atom_id res chain seq x y z
N MET A 1 -11.45 -2.04 2.02
CA MET A 1 -11.38 -3.02 0.91
C MET A 1 -10.49 -4.19 1.35
N ILE A 2 -10.70 -5.46 0.92
CA ILE A 2 -9.91 -6.59 1.50
C ILE A 2 -8.39 -6.40 1.30
N ILE A 3 -7.96 -5.92 0.13
CA ILE A 3 -6.53 -5.67 -0.15
C ILE A 3 -5.95 -4.58 0.75
N GLU A 4 -6.70 -3.51 1.00
CA GLU A 4 -6.29 -2.42 1.88
C GLU A 4 -5.99 -2.92 3.31
N ASP A 5 -6.91 -3.73 3.85
CA ASP A 5 -6.76 -4.31 5.19
C ASP A 5 -5.62 -5.31 5.28
N MET A 6 -5.40 -6.10 4.22
CA MET A 6 -4.25 -7.01 4.14
C MET A 6 -2.93 -6.25 4.14
N VAL A 7 -2.81 -5.18 3.35
CA VAL A 7 -1.61 -4.33 3.31
C VAL A 7 -1.37 -3.70 4.68
N ARG A 8 -2.41 -3.11 5.29
CA ARG A 8 -2.31 -2.48 6.63
C ARG A 8 -1.92 -3.50 7.71
N SER A 9 -2.52 -4.67 7.71
CA SER A 9 -2.22 -5.73 8.70
C SER A 9 -0.81 -6.28 8.52
N THR A 10 -0.38 -6.49 7.27
CA THR A 10 0.97 -6.98 6.96
C THR A 10 2.03 -5.97 7.43
N LEU A 11 1.85 -4.69 7.11
CA LEU A 11 2.79 -3.65 7.55
C LEU A 11 2.87 -3.55 9.07
N ARG A 12 1.73 -3.60 9.78
CA ARG A 12 1.71 -3.62 11.25
C ARG A 12 2.39 -4.85 11.86
N ASN A 13 2.31 -6.01 11.20
CA ASN A 13 2.87 -7.26 11.70
C ASN A 13 4.38 -7.38 11.45
N TYR A 14 4.86 -6.92 10.30
CA TYR A 14 6.24 -7.14 9.86
C TYR A 14 7.15 -5.92 10.02
N GLU A 15 6.61 -4.71 10.10
CA GLU A 15 7.39 -3.47 10.21
C GLU A 15 6.88 -2.54 11.32
N PRO A 16 7.28 -2.76 12.59
CA PRO A 16 6.87 -1.93 13.73
C PRO A 16 7.44 -0.50 13.70
N ARG A 17 8.40 -0.23 12.79
CA ARG A 17 8.96 1.10 12.56
C ARG A 17 8.04 1.98 11.72
N VAL A 18 7.12 1.38 10.97
CA VAL A 18 6.15 2.11 10.16
C VAL A 18 5.00 2.56 11.06
N GLY A 19 4.74 3.87 11.07
CA GLY A 19 3.69 4.51 11.86
C GLY A 19 2.36 4.48 11.11
N ASP A 20 1.83 5.67 10.82
CA ASP A 20 0.58 5.79 10.06
C ASP A 20 0.76 5.34 8.61
N VAL A 21 -0.19 4.52 8.16
CA VAL A 21 -0.21 3.95 6.81
C VAL A 21 -1.55 4.29 6.16
N GLY A 22 -1.49 5.10 5.09
CA GLY A 22 -2.57 5.32 4.14
C GLY A 22 -2.41 4.38 2.95
N VAL A 23 -3.49 3.72 2.52
CA VAL A 23 -3.50 2.89 1.32
C VAL A 23 -4.60 3.40 0.40
N GLU A 24 -4.20 3.86 -0.78
CA GLU A 24 -5.09 4.25 -1.87
C GLU A 24 -5.10 3.12 -2.89
N ILE A 25 -6.29 2.67 -3.29
CA ILE A 25 -6.42 1.62 -4.30
C ILE A 25 -7.30 2.15 -5.42
N ASP A 26 -6.74 2.15 -6.61
CA ASP A 26 -7.43 2.44 -7.86
C ASP A 26 -7.55 1.14 -8.66
N ALA A 27 -8.79 0.74 -8.92
CA ALA A 27 -9.07 -0.41 -9.76
C ALA A 27 -9.25 0.10 -11.18
N ALA A 28 -8.39 -0.33 -12.10
CA ALA A 28 -8.49 -0.04 -13.52
C ALA A 28 -9.17 -1.23 -14.23
N PRO A 29 -10.52 -1.25 -14.31
CA PRO A 29 -11.25 -2.36 -14.93
C PRO A 29 -10.93 -2.51 -16.41
N ASP A 30 -10.57 -1.42 -17.09
CA ASP A 30 -10.25 -1.42 -18.53
C ASP A 30 -8.99 -2.22 -18.84
N SER A 31 -7.99 -2.19 -17.97
CA SER A 31 -6.72 -2.91 -18.10
C SER A 31 -6.65 -4.18 -17.24
N ASN A 32 -7.73 -4.51 -16.51
CA ASN A 32 -7.73 -5.54 -15.47
C ASN A 32 -6.58 -5.38 -14.46
N ALA A 33 -6.17 -4.15 -14.18
CA ALA A 33 -5.07 -3.87 -13.26
C ALA A 33 -5.61 -3.26 -11.96
N LEU A 34 -4.92 -3.53 -10.85
CA LEU A 34 -5.10 -2.78 -9.61
C LEU A 34 -3.87 -1.93 -9.35
N GLU A 35 -4.02 -0.62 -9.37
CA GLU A 35 -3.00 0.29 -8.91
C GLU A 35 -3.18 0.50 -7.40
N VAL A 36 -2.14 0.17 -6.64
CA VAL A 36 -2.13 0.32 -5.19
C VAL A 36 -1.02 1.29 -4.83
N LYS A 37 -1.40 2.36 -4.15
CA LYS A 37 -0.47 3.37 -3.64
C LYS A 37 -0.48 3.35 -2.12
N VAL A 38 0.67 3.09 -1.55
CA VAL A 38 0.87 3.01 -0.10
C VAL A 38 1.67 4.23 0.33
N ILE A 39 1.07 5.02 1.21
CA ILE A 39 1.64 6.20 1.83
C ILE A 39 1.92 5.83 3.28
N PHE A 40 3.15 6.00 3.75
CA PHE A 40 3.52 5.59 5.09
C PHE A 40 4.56 6.53 5.69
N GLU A 41 4.51 6.62 7.01
CA GLU A 41 5.47 7.37 7.81
C GLU A 41 6.41 6.41 8.54
N ILE A 42 7.70 6.76 8.63
CA ILE A 42 8.67 5.97 9.39
C ILE A 42 8.92 6.67 10.73
N ASN A 43 8.65 5.96 11.82
CA ASN A 43 8.91 6.46 13.17
C ASN A 43 10.41 6.75 13.34
N GLY A 44 10.76 8.03 13.53
CA GLY A 44 12.13 8.50 13.67
C GLY A 44 12.81 8.95 12.36
N LEU A 45 12.10 8.94 11.24
CA LEU A 45 12.54 9.52 9.97
C LEU A 45 11.37 10.31 9.36
N ASP A 46 11.49 11.63 9.39
CA ASP A 46 10.51 12.55 8.81
C ASP A 46 11.12 13.06 7.49
N PRO A 47 10.81 12.38 6.37
CA PRO A 47 9.56 12.68 5.69
C PRO A 47 8.67 11.46 5.36
N VAL A 48 7.38 11.74 5.16
CA VAL A 48 6.38 10.79 4.62
C VAL A 48 6.84 10.24 3.27
N GLN A 49 6.81 8.92 3.13
CA GLN A 49 7.18 8.22 1.90
C GLN A 49 5.96 7.56 1.27
N SER A 50 6.04 7.36 -0.04
CA SER A 50 5.01 6.65 -0.77
C SER A 50 5.61 5.80 -1.87
N PHE A 51 5.09 4.60 -2.06
CA PHE A 51 5.35 3.81 -3.25
C PHE A 51 4.03 3.39 -3.88
N SER A 52 4.00 3.34 -5.20
CA SER A 52 2.90 2.78 -5.98
C SER A 52 3.37 1.51 -6.67
N PHE A 53 2.47 0.54 -6.76
CA PHE A 53 2.69 -0.67 -7.51
C PHE A 53 1.40 -1.06 -8.21
N ILE A 54 1.55 -1.64 -9.40
CA ILE A 54 0.44 -2.11 -10.20
C ILE A 54 0.43 -3.63 -10.13
N LEU A 55 -0.70 -4.18 -9.69
CA LEU A 55 -1.00 -5.59 -9.72
C LEU A 55 -1.70 -5.89 -11.05
N GLU A 56 -0.96 -6.50 -11.96
CA GLU A 56 -1.50 -7.01 -13.22
C GLU A 56 -1.66 -8.54 -13.12
N PRO A 57 -2.75 -9.11 -13.65
CA PRO A 57 -2.88 -10.56 -13.74
C PRO A 57 -1.75 -11.11 -14.62
N THR A 58 -0.87 -11.91 -14.03
CA THR A 58 0.10 -12.70 -14.78
C THR A 58 -0.64 -13.68 -15.68
N ARG A 59 -0.42 -13.57 -16.99
CA ARG A 59 -0.97 -14.48 -18.01
C ARG A 59 -0.63 -15.94 -17.76
#